data_AF-A0A9E2L8B3-F1
#
_entry.id   AF-A0A9E2L8B3-F1
#
_cell.length_a   1.000
_cell.length_b   1.000
_cell.length_c   1.000
_cell.angle_alpha   90.00
_cell.angle_beta   90.00
_cell.angle_gamma   90.00
#
_symmetry.space_group_name_H-M   'P 1'
#
loop_
_entity.id
_entity.type
_entity.pdbx_description
1 polymer ?
#
loop_
_entity_poly.entity_id
_entity_poly.type
_entity_poly.pdbx_seq_one_letter_code
_entity_poly.pdbx_strand_id
1 'polypeptide(L)'
;DRLGRSLRNILMLLDGFKDKGIHFVSLQDNISTEGATGQLITNVLGAFAQFERDLIVERTQEGRRIAKEKGVKFGRKATINKNNVVKQESCIKLYQTGTPIRQIQKILHIGSAGTVYRILRRNGIELKSSK
;
A
#
# COMPACT_ATOMS: atom_id res chain seq x y z
N ASP A 1 11.60 0.05 -27.42
CA ASP A 1 10.20 0.25 -26.93
C ASP A 1 9.33 -1.03 -26.84
N ARG A 2 9.70 -2.18 -27.43
CA ARG A 2 8.82 -3.36 -27.48
C ARG A 2 9.04 -4.46 -26.44
N LEU A 3 10.09 -4.37 -25.62
CA LEU A 3 10.46 -5.46 -24.70
C LEU A 3 9.81 -5.35 -23.32
N GLY A 4 9.55 -4.14 -22.82
CA GLY A 4 8.93 -3.96 -21.51
C GLY A 4 8.64 -2.50 -21.20
N ARG A 5 7.70 -2.27 -20.28
CA ARG A 5 7.24 -0.93 -19.85
C ARG A 5 8.08 -0.30 -18.72
N SER A 6 9.06 -1.04 -18.19
CA SER A 6 10.00 -0.56 -17.18
C SER A 6 11.32 -1.30 -17.32
N LEU A 7 12.44 -0.64 -16.94
CA LEU A 7 13.77 -1.25 -16.98
C LEU A 7 13.84 -2.51 -16.09
N ARG A 8 13.19 -2.49 -14.93
CA ARG A 8 13.04 -3.67 -14.06
C ARG A 8 12.41 -4.86 -14.81
N ASN A 9 11.31 -4.62 -15.52
CA ASN A 9 10.63 -5.69 -16.24
C ASN A 9 11.52 -6.26 -17.36
N ILE A 10 12.26 -5.39 -18.04
CA ILE A 10 13.21 -5.80 -19.07
C ILE A 10 14.29 -6.70 -18.46
N LEU A 11 14.91 -6.29 -17.35
CA LEU A 11 15.94 -7.08 -16.67
C LEU A 11 15.41 -8.44 -16.20
N MET A 12 14.22 -8.49 -15.60
CA MET A 12 13.60 -9.76 -15.19
C MET A 12 13.36 -10.70 -16.38
N LEU A 13 13.01 -10.16 -17.55
CA LEU A 13 12.87 -10.97 -18.77
C LEU A 13 14.22 -11.48 -19.26
N LEU A 14 15.25 -10.62 -19.28
CA LEU A 14 16.60 -10.99 -19.70
C LEU A 14 17.21 -12.06 -18.78
N ASP A 15 17.02 -11.93 -17.46
CA ASP A 15 17.43 -12.95 -16.48
C ASP A 15 16.69 -14.27 -16.72
N GLY A 16 15.37 -14.21 -16.95
CA GLY A 16 14.57 -15.40 -17.26
C GLY A 16 14.94 -16.07 -18.60
N PHE A 17 15.45 -15.31 -19.57
CA PHE A 17 16.01 -15.87 -20.81
C PHE A 17 17.36 -16.54 -20.54
N LYS A 18 18.23 -15.90 -19.75
CA LYS A 18 19.52 -16.46 -19.35
C LYS A 18 19.37 -17.79 -18.62
N ASP A 19 18.44 -17.89 -17.67
CA ASP A 19 18.16 -19.13 -16.93
C ASP A 19 17.70 -20.29 -17.83
N LYS A 20 17.16 -19.96 -19.02
CA LYS A 20 16.73 -20.92 -20.04
C LYS A 20 17.77 -21.16 -21.14
N GLY A 21 18.96 -20.54 -21.04
CA GLY A 21 19.98 -20.60 -22.08
C GLY A 21 19.59 -19.87 -23.38
N ILE A 22 18.68 -18.90 -23.31
CA ILE A 22 18.21 -18.12 -24.45
C ILE A 22 19.02 -16.82 -24.53
N HIS A 23 19.62 -16.56 -25.69
CA HIS A 23 20.28 -15.29 -25.98
C HIS A 23 19.29 -14.27 -26.53
N PHE A 24 19.32 -13.06 -25.98
CA PHE A 24 18.51 -11.94 -26.44
C PHE A 24 19.35 -11.04 -27.35
N VAL A 25 18.79 -10.70 -28.51
CA VAL A 25 19.39 -9.74 -29.45
C VAL A 25 18.37 -8.66 -29.79
N SER A 26 18.69 -7.40 -29.51
CA SER A 26 17.97 -6.26 -30.06
C SER A 26 18.59 -5.90 -31.41
N LEU A 27 17.86 -6.17 -32.50
CA LEU A 27 18.31 -5.84 -33.86
C LEU A 27 18.39 -4.33 -34.11
N GLN A 28 17.49 -3.56 -33.49
CA GLN A 28 17.43 -2.12 -33.68
C GLN A 28 18.53 -1.39 -32.90
N ASP A 29 18.85 -1.87 -31.70
CA ASP A 29 19.83 -1.26 -30.82
C ASP A 29 21.23 -1.87 -30.99
N ASN A 30 21.36 -2.92 -31.83
CA ASN A 30 22.56 -3.73 -32.02
C ASN A 30 23.18 -4.24 -30.71
N ILE A 31 22.31 -4.66 -29.78
CA ILE A 31 22.71 -5.19 -28.46
C ILE A 31 22.47 -6.69 -28.45
N SER A 32 23.48 -7.46 -28.04
CA SER A 32 23.37 -8.90 -27.75
C SER A 32 23.68 -9.16 -26.29
N THR A 33 22.92 -10.07 -25.65
CA THR A 33 23.22 -10.58 -24.31
C THR A 33 24.15 -11.79 -24.32
N GLU A 34 24.74 -12.10 -25.47
CA GLU A 34 25.72 -13.17 -25.62
C GLU A 34 27.13 -12.72 -25.21
N GLY A 35 27.89 -13.64 -24.62
CA GLY A 35 29.29 -13.42 -24.25
C GLY A 35 29.51 -12.39 -23.14
N ALA A 36 30.78 -12.02 -22.95
CA ALA A 36 31.22 -11.13 -21.87
C ALA A 36 30.62 -9.71 -22.00
N THR A 37 30.51 -9.19 -23.23
CA THR A 37 29.93 -7.87 -23.52
C THR A 37 28.44 -7.84 -23.16
N GLY A 38 27.68 -8.88 -23.50
CA GLY A 38 26.28 -8.99 -23.13
C GLY A 38 26.07 -9.04 -21.62
N GLN A 39 26.91 -9.80 -20.91
CA GLN A 39 26.87 -9.85 -19.45
C GLN A 39 27.19 -8.48 -18.80
N LEU A 40 28.16 -7.73 -19.35
CA LEU A 40 28.48 -6.38 -18.89
C LEU A 40 27.28 -5.45 -19.07
N ILE A 41 26.65 -5.44 -20.25
CA ILE A 41 25.50 -4.59 -20.54
C ILE A 41 24.35 -4.91 -19.58
N THR A 42 24.02 -6.19 -19.38
CA THR A 42 22.98 -6.60 -18.43
C THR A 42 23.30 -6.15 -17.00
N ASN A 43 24.54 -6.29 -16.55
CA ASN A 43 24.96 -5.86 -15.21
C ASN A 43 24.84 -4.34 -15.02
N VAL A 44 25.29 -3.55 -16.01
CA VAL A 44 25.19 -2.08 -15.97
C VAL A 44 23.72 -1.66 -15.96
N LEU A 45 22.88 -2.22 -16.84
CA LEU A 45 21.44 -1.95 -16.84
C LEU A 45 20.79 -2.34 -15.51
N GLY A 46 21.21 -3.46 -14.92
CA GLY A 46 20.83 -3.90 -13.58
C GLY A 46 21.14 -2.88 -12.50
N ALA A 47 22.38 -2.39 -12.47
CA ALA A 47 22.83 -1.37 -11.55
C ALA A 47 22.05 -0.05 -11.70
N PHE A 48 21.83 0.41 -12.94
CA PHE A 48 21.03 1.60 -13.22
C PHE A 48 19.58 1.45 -12.74
N ALA A 49 18.94 0.29 -12.97
CA ALA A 49 17.57 0.03 -12.52
C ALA A 49 17.43 0.02 -11.00
N GLN A 50 18.48 -0.41 -10.29
CA GLN A 50 18.53 -0.37 -8.84
C GLN A 50 18.74 1.06 -8.34
N PHE A 51 19.68 1.79 -8.95
CA PHE A 51 19.95 3.20 -8.64
C PHE A 51 18.71 4.10 -8.78
N GLU A 52 17.99 4.02 -9.90
CA GLU A 52 16.77 4.82 -10.12
C GLU A 52 15.69 4.53 -9.06
N ARG A 53 15.55 3.26 -8.68
CA ARG A 53 14.59 2.83 -7.66
C ARG A 53 14.95 3.42 -6.30
N ASP A 54 16.23 3.37 -5.93
CA ASP A 54 16.71 3.89 -4.66
C ASP A 54 16.52 5.41 -4.60
N LEU A 55 16.79 6.14 -5.69
CA LEU A 55 16.49 7.57 -5.80
C LEU A 55 14.99 7.89 -5.63
N ILE A 56 14.10 7.10 -6.24
CA ILE A 56 12.65 7.30 -6.08
C ILE A 56 12.23 7.07 -4.62
N VAL A 57 12.77 6.02 -3.98
CA VAL A 57 12.51 5.70 -2.58
C VAL A 57 12.98 6.84 -1.67
N GLU A 58 14.21 7.31 -1.86
CA GLU A 58 14.80 8.40 -1.09
C GLU A 58 13.96 9.68 -1.18
N ARG A 59 13.64 10.12 -2.41
CA ARG A 59 12.79 11.30 -2.64
C ARG A 59 11.39 11.15 -2.02
N THR A 60 10.81 9.96 -2.11
CA THR A 60 9.48 9.68 -1.54
C THR A 60 9.52 9.70 -0.01
N GLN A 61 10.57 9.15 0.60
CA GLN A 61 10.76 9.17 2.05
C GLN A 61 10.95 10.59 2.56
N GLU A 62 11.76 11.40 1.86
CA GLU A 62 11.98 12.79 2.23
C GLU A 62 10.70 13.63 2.11
N GLY A 63 9.98 13.49 0.99
CA GLY A 63 8.67 14.13 0.83
C GLY A 63 7.66 13.70 1.90
N ARG A 64 7.67 12.42 2.28
CA ARG A 64 6.83 11.90 3.38
C ARG A 64 7.22 12.50 4.73
N ARG A 65 8.52 12.65 5.01
CA ARG A 65 9.03 13.27 6.25
C ARG A 65 8.55 14.71 6.36
N ILE A 66 8.78 15.52 5.31
CA ILE A 66 8.34 16.92 5.26
C ILE A 66 6.82 17.04 5.45
N ALA A 67 6.05 16.20 4.76
CA ALA A 67 4.59 16.21 4.91
C ALA A 67 4.14 15.82 6.32
N LYS A 68 4.81 14.86 6.96
CA LYS A 68 4.53 14.47 8.35
C LYS A 68 4.84 15.62 9.31
N GLU A 69 5.93 16.34 9.11
CA GLU A 69 6.31 17.54 9.89
C GLU A 69 5.29 18.67 9.71
N LYS A 70 4.74 18.84 8.51
CA LYS A 70 3.60 19.75 8.24
C LYS A 70 2.26 19.26 8.81
N GLY A 71 2.24 18.15 9.55
CA GLY A 71 1.05 17.62 10.20
C GLY A 71 0.10 16.82 9.28
N VAL A 72 0.55 16.43 8.08
CA VAL A 72 -0.27 15.58 7.19
C VAL A 72 -0.50 14.22 7.85
N LYS A 73 -1.78 13.88 8.03
CA LYS A 73 -2.19 12.56 8.55
C LYS A 73 -2.24 11.55 7.42
N PHE A 74 -1.25 10.65 7.41
CA PHE A 74 -1.16 9.52 6.50
C PHE A 74 -2.05 8.36 6.91
N GLY A 75 -2.25 7.41 5.97
CA GLY A 75 -3.07 6.22 6.18
C GLY A 75 -4.54 6.44 5.83
N ARG A 76 -5.33 5.36 5.95
CA ARG A 76 -6.77 5.40 5.67
C ARG A 76 -7.46 6.37 6.64
N LYS A 77 -8.24 7.32 6.11
CA LYS A 77 -9.09 8.18 6.95
C LYS A 77 -9.94 7.31 7.88
N ALA A 78 -9.94 7.62 9.16
CA ALA A 78 -10.75 6.89 10.13
C ALA A 78 -12.23 6.99 9.72
N THR A 79 -12.89 5.84 9.58
CA THR A 79 -14.35 5.76 9.33
C THR A 79 -15.15 6.46 10.43
N ILE A 80 -14.55 6.55 11.63
CA ILE A 80 -15.03 7.31 12.77
C ILE A 80 -14.09 8.50 12.95
N ASN A 81 -14.45 9.64 12.35
CA ASN A 81 -13.74 10.90 12.52
C ASN A 81 -14.48 11.77 13.57
N LYS A 82 -13.78 12.74 14.16
CA LYS A 82 -14.39 13.79 14.99
C LYS A 82 -15.57 14.48 14.28
N ASN A 83 -15.58 14.55 12.95
CA ASN A 83 -16.71 15.12 12.19
C ASN A 83 -17.95 14.19 12.13
N ASN A 84 -17.88 12.97 12.65
CA ASN A 84 -18.99 12.03 12.72
C ASN A 84 -19.54 11.93 14.15
N VAL A 85 -19.58 13.07 14.86
CA VAL A 85 -20.04 13.16 16.27
C VAL A 85 -21.43 12.55 16.42
N VAL A 86 -22.35 12.94 15.55
CA VAL A 86 -23.75 12.49 15.56
C VAL A 86 -23.84 10.96 15.50
N LYS A 87 -23.05 10.33 14.63
CA LYS A 87 -23.05 8.87 14.50
C LYS A 87 -22.43 8.16 15.71
N GLN A 88 -21.47 8.80 16.39
CA GLN A 88 -20.90 8.29 17.62
C GLN A 88 -21.90 8.40 18.78
N GLU A 89 -22.53 9.55 18.96
CA GLU A 89 -23.55 9.78 19.99
C GLU A 89 -24.74 8.85 19.84
N SER A 90 -25.28 8.70 18.62
CA SER A 90 -26.38 7.77 18.34
C SER A 90 -25.98 6.32 18.63
N CYS A 91 -24.73 5.93 18.33
CA CYS A 91 -24.21 4.60 18.65
C CYS A 91 -24.15 4.36 20.16
N ILE A 92 -23.68 5.34 20.93
CA ILE A 92 -23.60 5.28 22.40
C ILE A 92 -25.00 5.20 23.01
N LYS A 93 -25.92 6.08 22.58
CA LYS A 93 -27.32 6.10 23.04
C LYS A 93 -28.00 4.76 22.80
N LEU A 94 -27.93 4.23 21.57
CA LEU A 94 -28.53 2.93 21.22
C LEU A 94 -27.94 1.78 22.04
N TYR A 95 -26.64 1.82 22.35
CA TYR A 95 -26.02 0.80 23.18
C TYR A 95 -26.47 0.89 24.64
N GLN A 96 -26.55 2.11 25.20
CA GLN A 96 -27.03 2.36 26.56
C GLN A 96 -28.49 1.95 26.75
N THR A 97 -29.34 2.14 25.73
CA THR A 97 -30.73 1.65 25.74
C THR A 97 -30.85 0.12 25.62
N GLY A 98 -29.74 -0.60 25.50
CA GLY A 98 -29.72 -2.06 25.44
C GLY A 98 -29.95 -2.64 24.03
N THR A 99 -29.87 -1.82 22.98
CA THR A 99 -30.03 -2.30 21.60
C THR A 99 -28.91 -3.28 21.24
N PRO A 100 -29.21 -4.46 20.66
CA PRO A 100 -28.18 -5.41 20.25
C PRO A 100 -27.21 -4.82 19.20
N ILE A 101 -25.92 -5.14 19.33
CA ILE A 101 -24.85 -4.61 18.45
C ILE A 101 -25.16 -4.81 16.95
N ARG A 102 -25.72 -5.97 16.59
CA ARG A 102 -26.08 -6.29 15.20
C ARG A 102 -27.16 -5.36 14.65
N GLN A 103 -28.08 -4.92 15.50
CA GLN A 103 -29.13 -3.97 15.14
C GLN A 103 -28.58 -2.55 15.05
N ILE A 104 -27.68 -2.15 15.96
CA ILE A 104 -26.95 -0.88 15.89
C ILE A 104 -26.17 -0.77 14.57
N GLN A 105 -25.51 -1.85 14.14
CA GLN A 105 -24.80 -1.91 12.86
C GLN A 105 -25.73 -1.66 11.66
N LYS A 106 -26.93 -2.24 11.67
CA LYS A 106 -27.92 -2.04 10.60
C LYS A 106 -28.43 -0.60 10.58
N ILE A 107 -28.88 -0.08 11.73
CA ILE A 107 -29.44 1.27 11.88
C ILE A 107 -28.43 2.33 11.45
N LEU A 108 -27.18 2.18 11.88
CA LEU A 108 -26.12 3.16 11.61
C LEU A 108 -25.32 2.84 10.36
N HIS A 109 -25.68 1.81 9.58
CA HIS A 109 -24.91 1.37 8.40
C HIS A 109 -23.41 1.20 8.69
N ILE A 110 -23.08 0.45 9.73
CA ILE A 110 -21.70 0.14 10.14
C ILE A 110 -21.39 -1.32 9.77
N GLY A 111 -20.51 -1.51 8.77
CA GLY A 111 -20.20 -2.84 8.23
C GLY A 111 -19.45 -3.79 9.17
N SER A 112 -18.91 -3.32 10.30
CA SER A 112 -18.15 -4.17 11.24
C SER A 112 -18.52 -3.91 12.69
N ALA A 113 -18.81 -4.97 13.45
CA ALA A 113 -19.04 -4.90 14.90
C ALA A 113 -17.81 -4.36 15.63
N GLY A 114 -16.60 -4.67 15.11
CA GLY A 114 -15.34 -4.13 15.63
C GLY A 114 -15.29 -2.60 15.57
N THR A 115 -15.93 -1.97 14.58
CA THR A 115 -16.06 -0.52 14.50
C THR A 115 -16.98 0.02 15.60
N VAL A 116 -18.10 -0.66 15.89
CA VAL A 116 -19.00 -0.30 17.01
C VAL A 116 -18.27 -0.38 18.35
N TYR A 117 -17.61 -1.50 18.65
CA TYR A 117 -16.85 -1.65 19.89
C TYR A 117 -15.69 -0.66 20.00
N ARG A 118 -15.09 -0.24 18.89
CA ARG A 118 -14.06 0.80 18.87
C ARG A 118 -14.64 2.17 19.22
N ILE A 119 -15.87 2.49 18.78
CA ILE A 119 -16.58 3.72 19.18
C ILE A 119 -16.81 3.71 20.68
N LEU A 120 -17.37 2.62 21.22
CA LEU A 120 -17.70 2.49 22.64
C LEU A 120 -16.45 2.62 23.52
N ARG A 121 -15.39 1.86 23.21
CA ARG A 121 -14.11 1.92 23.96
C ARG A 121 -13.45 3.29 23.91
N ARG A 122 -13.47 3.96 22.74
CA ARG A 122 -12.89 5.30 22.59
C ARG A 122 -13.63 6.37 23.42
N ASN A 123 -14.91 6.15 23.70
CA ASN A 123 -15.75 7.04 24.49
C ASN A 123 -15.91 6.56 25.95
N GLY A 124 -15.08 5.62 26.42
CA GLY A 124 -15.08 5.19 27.82
C GLY A 124 -16.31 4.38 28.26
N ILE A 125 -17.09 3.83 27.32
CA ILE A 125 -18.28 3.03 27.65
C ILE A 125 -17.86 1.60 27.98
N GLU A 126 -18.25 1.13 29.17
CA GLU A 126 -18.03 -0.26 29.59
C GLU A 126 -18.78 -1.25 28.68
N LEU A 127 -18.04 -2.22 28.17
CA LEU A 127 -18.60 -3.29 27.38
C LEU A 127 -19.23 -4.31 28.33
N LYS A 128 -20.52 -4.61 28.16
CA LYS A 128 -21.18 -5.65 28.92
C LYS A 128 -20.45 -6.95 28.59
N SER A 129 -19.81 -7.54 29.59
CA SER A 129 -19.15 -8.84 29.44
C SER A 129 -20.17 -9.84 28.92
N SER A 130 -19.80 -10.61 27.90
CA SER A 130 -20.64 -11.71 27.44
C SER A 130 -20.77 -12.68 28.61
N LYS A 131 -21.98 -12.82 29.13
CA LYS A 131 -22.40 -14.12 29.66
C LYS A 131 -22.59 -15.08 28.50
#